data_AF-A0A8S3RC78-F1
#
_entry.id   AF-A0A8S3RC78-F1
#
_cell.length_a   1.000
_cell.length_b   1.000
_cell.length_c   1.000
_cell.angle_alpha   90.00
_cell.angle_beta   90.00
_cell.angle_gamma   90.00
#
_symmetry.space_group_name_H-M   'P 1'
#
loop_
_entity.id
_entity.type
_entity.pdbx_description
1 polymer ?
#
loop_
_entity_poly.entity_id
_entity_poly.type
_entity_poly.pdbx_seq_one_letter_code
_entity_poly.pdbx_strand_id
1 'polypeptide(L)'
;MIKTLGQNLVPSKLANLNDTIQDELLQVYSPDLPDVNTWEQEVTRWKVKFSDIPKAKLPGTLKSSLKQAHQDFYPNIRRIFVLLLTMPVTSVCCERSFSGLRRLKTWERSTMGEERLCGLAMLHTHRDKDVSREDILLRFDRTGHRRIGKLTFD
;
A
#
# COMPACT_ATOMS: atom_id res chain seq x y z
N MET A 1 -5.73 -11.12 -8.18
CA MET A 1 -5.21 -11.45 -9.52
C MET A 1 -4.15 -10.45 -9.96
N ILE A 2 -4.41 -9.14 -9.96
CA ILE A 2 -3.41 -8.10 -10.35
C ILE A 2 -2.13 -8.12 -9.47
N LYS A 3 -2.25 -8.35 -8.16
CA LYS A 3 -1.12 -8.34 -7.21
C LYS A 3 -0.10 -9.47 -7.41
N THR A 4 -0.48 -10.57 -8.08
CA THR A 4 0.43 -11.71 -8.29
C THR A 4 1.29 -11.51 -9.53
N LEU A 5 0.80 -10.79 -10.54
CA LEU A 5 1.52 -10.54 -11.80
C LEU A 5 2.82 -9.77 -11.55
N GLY A 6 2.76 -8.69 -10.78
CA GLY A 6 3.95 -7.88 -10.46
C GLY A 6 5.03 -8.64 -9.66
N GLN A 7 4.70 -9.75 -9.01
CA GLN A 7 5.70 -10.58 -8.32
C GLN A 7 6.61 -11.35 -9.29
N ASN A 8 6.21 -11.52 -10.55
CA ASN A 8 7.02 -12.22 -11.55
C ASN A 8 8.28 -11.44 -11.94
N LEU A 9 8.34 -10.14 -11.62
CA LEU A 9 9.53 -9.30 -11.79
C LEU A 9 10.59 -9.53 -10.70
N VAL A 10 10.25 -10.23 -9.61
CA VAL A 10 11.22 -10.59 -8.56
C VAL A 10 12.22 -11.58 -9.14
N PRO A 11 13.54 -11.37 -8.97
CA PRO A 11 14.57 -12.23 -9.56
C PRO A 11 14.37 -13.73 -9.34
N SER A 12 13.97 -14.16 -8.14
CA SER A 12 13.69 -15.58 -7.86
C SER A 12 12.56 -16.19 -8.70
N LYS A 13 11.67 -15.36 -9.27
CA LYS A 13 10.50 -15.74 -10.07
C LYS A 13 10.61 -15.35 -11.54
N LEU A 14 11.74 -14.80 -11.99
CA LEU A 14 11.94 -14.38 -13.39
C LEU A 14 11.77 -15.52 -14.39
N ALA A 15 11.95 -16.78 -13.97
CA ALA A 15 11.71 -17.95 -14.81
C ALA A 15 10.25 -18.08 -15.28
N ASN A 16 9.30 -17.42 -14.60
CA ASN A 16 7.89 -17.44 -14.95
C ASN A 16 7.47 -16.27 -15.86
N LEU A 17 8.40 -15.40 -16.25
CA LEU A 17 8.09 -14.17 -16.98
C LEU A 17 8.09 -14.42 -18.49
N ASN A 18 6.90 -14.75 -19.01
CA ASN A 18 6.63 -14.93 -20.43
C ASN A 18 6.27 -13.60 -21.12
N ASP A 19 6.28 -13.55 -22.44
CA ASP A 19 5.92 -12.33 -23.19
C ASP A 19 4.46 -11.93 -22.97
N THR A 20 3.55 -12.91 -22.86
CA THR A 20 2.15 -12.66 -22.49
C THR A 20 2.00 -11.96 -21.13
N ILE A 21 2.83 -12.33 -20.16
CA ILE A 21 2.82 -11.74 -18.81
C ILE A 21 3.43 -10.33 -18.85
N GLN A 22 4.40 -10.08 -19.73
CA GLN A 22 4.97 -8.74 -19.93
C GLN A 22 3.91 -7.78 -20.50
N ASP A 23 3.11 -8.23 -21.46
CA ASP A 23 2.03 -7.44 -22.05
C ASP A 23 0.92 -7.17 -21.02
N GLU A 24 0.52 -8.18 -20.25
CA GLU A 24 -0.43 -8.01 -19.15
C GLU A 24 0.07 -7.03 -18.09
N LEU A 25 1.36 -7.10 -17.72
CA LEU A 25 1.98 -6.16 -16.80
C LEU A 25 1.95 -4.74 -17.35
N LEU A 26 2.26 -4.56 -18.64
CA LEU A 26 2.23 -3.26 -19.29
C LEU A 26 0.82 -2.70 -19.29
N GLN A 27 -0.20 -3.48 -19.66
CA GLN A 27 -1.59 -3.02 -19.64
C GLN A 27 -2.05 -2.58 -18.25
N VAL A 28 -1.69 -3.34 -17.21
CA VAL A 28 -2.09 -3.08 -15.83
C VAL A 28 -1.40 -1.85 -15.25
N TYR A 29 -0.09 -1.69 -15.48
CA TYR A 29 0.71 -0.66 -14.82
C TYR A 29 0.99 0.56 -15.71
N SER A 30 0.68 0.53 -17.00
CA SER A 30 0.85 1.63 -17.97
C SER A 30 0.56 3.03 -17.41
N PRO A 31 -0.57 3.31 -16.72
CA PRO A 31 -0.86 4.66 -16.24
C PRO A 31 0.07 5.15 -15.12
N ASP A 32 0.71 4.23 -14.39
CA ASP A 32 1.54 4.55 -13.23
C ASP A 32 3.06 4.54 -13.54
N LEU A 33 3.44 4.14 -14.76
CA LEU A 33 4.83 4.04 -15.17
C LEU A 33 5.41 5.42 -15.53
N PRO A 34 6.65 5.71 -15.11
CA PRO A 34 7.32 6.96 -15.47
C PRO A 34 7.61 7.07 -16.97
N ASP A 35 7.96 5.96 -17.64
CA ASP A 35 8.19 5.95 -19.09
C ASP A 35 7.88 4.57 -19.69
N VAL A 36 6.74 4.48 -20.38
CA VAL A 36 6.24 3.24 -20.99
C VAL A 36 7.14 2.76 -22.14
N ASN A 37 7.78 3.68 -22.87
CA ASN A 37 8.55 3.32 -24.08
C ASN A 37 9.85 2.57 -23.76
N THR A 38 10.36 2.71 -22.53
CA THR A 38 11.60 2.05 -22.09
C THR A 38 11.37 0.70 -21.41
N TRP A 39 10.11 0.29 -21.22
CA TRP A 39 9.73 -0.94 -20.52
C TRP A 39 10.43 -2.20 -21.04
N GLU A 40 10.33 -2.49 -22.34
CA GLU A 40 10.88 -3.72 -22.92
C GLU A 40 12.40 -3.82 -22.76
N GLN A 41 13.09 -2.69 -22.97
CA GLN A 41 14.53 -2.60 -22.83
C GLN A 41 14.95 -2.80 -21.37
N GLU A 42 14.19 -2.21 -20.45
CA GLU A 42 14.43 -2.32 -19.01
C GLU A 42 14.24 -3.76 -18.52
N VAL A 43 13.16 -4.43 -18.94
CA VAL A 43 12.89 -5.84 -18.62
C VAL A 43 13.97 -6.75 -19.18
N THR A 44 14.42 -6.51 -20.41
CA THR A 44 15.50 -7.29 -21.03
C THR A 44 16.80 -7.13 -20.24
N ARG A 45 17.18 -5.90 -19.90
CA ARG A 45 18.36 -5.62 -19.05
C ARG A 45 18.23 -6.24 -17.67
N TRP A 46 17.03 -6.25 -17.11
CA TRP A 46 16.75 -6.87 -15.82
C TRP A 46 16.92 -8.39 -15.86
N LYS A 47 16.40 -9.07 -16.91
CA LYS A 47 16.61 -10.50 -17.13
C LYS A 47 18.10 -10.85 -17.23
N VAL A 48 18.85 -10.09 -18.04
CA VAL A 48 20.30 -10.30 -18.23
C VAL A 48 21.09 -10.06 -16.94
N LYS A 49 20.76 -9.01 -16.17
CA LYS A 49 21.45 -8.74 -14.90
C LYS A 49 21.38 -9.94 -13.93
N PHE A 50 20.32 -10.72 -13.97
CA PHE A 50 20.10 -11.86 -13.08
C PHE A 50 20.35 -13.22 -13.74
N SER A 51 20.69 -13.28 -15.03
CA SER A 51 21.07 -14.56 -15.69
C SER A 51 22.40 -15.10 -15.17
N ASP A 52 23.32 -14.19 -14.87
CA ASP A 52 24.70 -14.54 -14.51
C ASP A 52 24.85 -14.82 -13.00
N ILE A 53 23.80 -14.55 -12.22
CA ILE A 53 23.80 -14.70 -10.77
C ILE A 53 23.23 -16.09 -10.42
N PRO A 54 23.94 -16.90 -9.61
CA PRO A 54 23.43 -18.22 -9.21
C PRO A 54 22.20 -18.08 -8.32
N LYS A 55 21.18 -18.93 -8.56
CA LYS A 55 19.85 -18.95 -7.86
C LYS A 55 19.92 -18.76 -6.34
N ALA A 56 20.95 -19.28 -5.69
CA ALA A 56 21.15 -19.16 -4.23
C ALA A 56 21.36 -17.70 -3.74
N LYS A 57 21.88 -16.80 -4.59
CA LYS A 57 22.10 -15.38 -4.25
C LYS A 57 20.99 -14.46 -4.76
N LEU A 58 19.96 -14.99 -5.42
CA LEU A 58 18.91 -14.16 -5.98
C LEU A 58 18.02 -13.61 -4.86
N PRO A 59 17.67 -12.31 -4.91
CA PRO A 59 16.70 -11.75 -3.98
C PRO A 59 15.35 -12.45 -4.13
N GLY A 60 14.92 -13.14 -3.07
CA GLY A 60 13.61 -13.80 -3.01
C GLY A 60 12.47 -12.88 -2.58
N THR A 61 12.80 -11.70 -2.05
CA THR A 61 11.82 -10.77 -1.46
C THR A 61 11.76 -9.47 -2.24
N LEU A 62 10.57 -8.88 -2.34
CA LEU A 62 10.33 -7.60 -3.02
C LEU A 62 11.23 -6.47 -2.49
N LYS A 63 11.43 -6.38 -1.16
CA LYS A 63 12.32 -5.41 -0.53
C LYS A 63 13.79 -5.57 -0.96
N SER A 64 14.28 -6.80 -1.10
CA SER A 64 15.65 -7.05 -1.56
C SER A 64 15.83 -6.76 -3.04
N SER A 65 14.79 -6.99 -3.85
CA SER A 65 14.78 -6.66 -5.28
C SER A 65 14.73 -5.16 -5.51
N LEU A 66 13.96 -4.42 -4.70
CA LEU A 66 13.90 -2.95 -4.76
C LEU A 66 15.26 -2.31 -4.52
N LYS A 67 16.10 -2.87 -3.63
CA LYS A 67 17.46 -2.38 -3.40
C LYS A 67 18.37 -2.51 -4.63
N GLN A 68 18.06 -3.43 -5.54
CA GLN A 68 18.87 -3.72 -6.73
C GLN A 68 18.34 -3.00 -7.98
N ALA A 69 17.10 -2.53 -7.95
CA ALA A 69 16.49 -1.67 -8.95
C ALA A 69 16.84 -0.20 -8.66
N HIS A 70 17.95 0.26 -9.24
CA HIS A 70 18.38 1.66 -9.20
C HIS A 70 17.45 2.52 -10.07
N GLN A 71 17.13 3.73 -9.59
CA GLN A 71 16.18 4.64 -10.25
C GLN A 71 16.63 5.02 -11.68
N ASP A 72 17.92 5.21 -11.90
CA ASP A 72 18.45 5.70 -13.19
C ASP A 72 18.43 4.64 -14.30
N PHE A 73 18.55 3.37 -13.92
CA PHE A 73 18.62 2.26 -14.87
C PHE A 73 17.32 1.46 -14.97
N TYR A 74 16.55 1.44 -13.88
CA TYR A 74 15.33 0.64 -13.76
C TYR A 74 14.16 1.45 -13.17
N PRO A 75 13.78 2.60 -13.78
CA PRO A 75 12.73 3.45 -13.24
C PRO A 75 11.35 2.77 -13.21
N ASN A 76 10.98 2.00 -14.24
CA ASN A 76 9.66 1.37 -14.35
C ASN A 76 9.51 0.19 -13.38
N ILE A 77 10.49 -0.73 -13.36
CA ILE A 77 10.51 -1.90 -12.48
C ILE A 77 10.52 -1.44 -11.01
N ARG A 78 11.32 -0.41 -10.70
CA ARG A 78 11.33 0.18 -9.36
C ARG A 78 9.97 0.76 -8.99
N ARG A 79 9.32 1.48 -9.90
CA ARG A 79 7.98 2.03 -9.66
C ARG A 79 6.97 0.93 -9.37
N ILE A 80 6.97 -0.15 -10.14
CA ILE A 80 6.12 -1.34 -9.90
C ILE A 80 6.42 -1.94 -8.52
N PHE A 81 7.69 -2.08 -8.14
CA PHE A 81 8.06 -2.59 -6.81
C PHE A 81 7.58 -1.68 -5.66
N VAL A 82 7.64 -0.36 -5.83
CA VAL A 82 7.08 0.59 -4.87
C VAL A 82 5.57 0.43 -4.78
N LEU A 83 4.87 0.39 -5.92
CA LEU A 83 3.41 0.19 -5.96
C LEU A 83 2.99 -1.11 -5.25
N LEU A 84 3.73 -2.20 -5.49
CA LEU A 84 3.49 -3.48 -4.82
C LEU A 84 3.74 -3.42 -3.31
N LEU A 85 4.72 -2.63 -2.84
CA LEU A 85 4.98 -2.47 -1.40
C LEU A 85 3.99 -1.53 -0.72
N THR A 86 3.48 -0.52 -1.44
CA THR A 86 2.51 0.46 -0.91
C THR A 86 1.10 -0.10 -0.92
N MET A 87 0.77 -0.96 -1.89
CA MET A 87 -0.50 -1.67 -1.86
C MET A 87 -0.49 -2.64 -0.68
N PRO A 88 -1.56 -2.69 0.14
CA PRO A 88 -1.65 -3.70 1.19
C PRO A 88 -1.71 -5.08 0.53
N VAL A 89 -0.58 -5.78 0.51
CA VAL A 89 -0.45 -7.13 -0.07
C VAL A 89 -1.08 -8.18 0.84
N THR A 90 -1.20 -7.89 2.14
CA THR A 90 -1.57 -8.88 3.16
C THR A 90 -2.80 -8.47 3.95
N SER A 91 -3.64 -9.46 4.28
CA SER A 91 -4.76 -9.37 5.24
C SER A 91 -4.35 -8.83 6.60
N VAL A 92 -3.07 -8.92 6.98
CA VAL A 92 -2.56 -8.58 8.32
C VAL A 92 -2.80 -7.12 8.72
N CYS A 93 -2.69 -6.16 7.78
CA CYS A 93 -3.07 -4.78 8.06
C CYS A 93 -4.56 -4.66 8.36
N CYS A 94 -5.39 -5.41 7.63
CA CYS A 94 -6.81 -5.51 7.90
C CYS A 94 -7.07 -6.20 9.25
N GLU A 95 -6.32 -7.22 9.64
CA GLU A 95 -6.48 -7.93 10.93
C GLU A 95 -6.25 -7.00 12.14
N ARG A 96 -5.25 -6.11 12.08
CA ARG A 96 -5.04 -5.09 13.11
C ARG A 96 -6.24 -4.15 13.21
N SER A 97 -6.74 -3.65 12.08
CA SER A 97 -7.91 -2.76 12.02
C SER A 97 -9.18 -3.47 12.47
N PHE A 98 -9.42 -4.71 12.03
CA PHE A 98 -10.57 -5.52 12.42
C PHE A 98 -10.52 -5.93 13.89
N SER A 99 -9.34 -6.23 14.44
CA SER A 99 -9.15 -6.46 15.88
C SER A 99 -9.48 -5.20 16.69
N GLY A 100 -9.05 -4.03 16.21
CA GLY A 100 -9.42 -2.73 16.78
C GLY A 100 -10.93 -2.49 16.72
N LEU A 101 -11.54 -2.67 15.55
CA LEU A 101 -12.97 -2.50 15.34
C LEU A 101 -13.80 -3.48 16.19
N ARG A 102 -13.35 -4.72 16.37
CA ARG A 102 -14.03 -5.71 17.22
C ARG A 102 -14.02 -5.32 18.70
N ARG A 103 -13.01 -4.59 19.16
CA ARG A 103 -13.00 -3.98 20.52
C ARG A 103 -13.88 -2.74 20.62
N LEU A 104 -14.00 -1.97 19.54
CA LEU A 104 -14.82 -0.75 19.52
C LEU A 104 -16.32 -1.05 19.37
N LYS A 105 -16.67 -1.99 18.49
CA LYS A 105 -18.02 -2.46 18.19
C LYS A 105 -18.33 -3.74 18.98
N THR A 106 -18.69 -3.56 20.24
CA THR A 106 -19.17 -4.63 21.12
C THR A 106 -20.69 -4.78 21.02
N TRP A 107 -21.21 -5.95 21.46
CA TRP A 107 -22.64 -6.28 21.39
C TRP A 107 -23.53 -5.28 22.15
N GLU A 108 -23.03 -4.71 23.26
CA GLU A 108 -23.70 -3.66 24.04
C GLU A 108 -23.73 -2.29 23.34
N ARG A 109 -22.92 -2.10 22.30
CA ARG A 109 -22.82 -0.84 21.52
C ARG A 109 -23.43 -0.98 20.12
N SER A 110 -24.44 -1.83 19.98
CA SER A 110 -25.11 -2.14 18.72
C SER A 110 -25.86 -0.94 18.10
N THR A 111 -26.22 0.06 18.89
CA THR A 111 -26.93 1.28 18.45
C THR A 111 -26.01 2.43 18.00
N MET A 112 -24.69 2.21 17.96
CA MET A 112 -23.73 3.26 17.59
C MET A 112 -23.77 3.56 16.08
N GLY A 113 -23.98 4.84 15.74
CA GLY A 113 -23.91 5.32 14.35
C GLY A 113 -22.50 5.26 13.76
N GLU A 114 -22.44 5.20 12.42
CA GLU A 114 -21.20 5.04 11.66
C GLU A 114 -20.18 6.15 11.91
N GLU A 115 -20.62 7.43 11.97
CA GLU A 115 -19.72 8.56 12.28
C GLU A 115 -18.97 8.37 13.60
N ARG A 116 -19.68 7.95 14.65
CA ARG A 116 -19.07 7.73 15.97
C ARG A 116 -18.11 6.54 15.94
N LEU A 117 -18.45 5.48 15.21
CA LEU A 117 -17.57 4.32 15.03
C LEU A 117 -16.29 4.72 14.30
N CYS A 118 -16.39 5.45 13.20
CA CYS A 118 -15.24 5.94 12.43
C CYS A 118 -14.36 6.87 13.26
N GLY A 119 -14.95 7.82 13.99
CA GLY A 119 -14.22 8.70 14.91
C GLY A 119 -13.43 7.93 15.98
N LEU A 120 -14.07 6.95 16.64
CA LEU A 120 -13.41 6.10 17.61
C LEU A 120 -12.32 5.20 16.99
N ALA A 121 -12.53 4.71 15.77
CA ALA A 121 -11.54 3.91 15.05
C ALA A 121 -10.28 4.73 14.71
N MET A 122 -10.45 5.99 14.29
CA MET A 122 -9.33 6.92 14.07
C MET A 122 -8.56 7.18 15.36
N LEU A 123 -9.24 7.48 16.47
CA LEU A 123 -8.61 7.68 17.78
C LEU A 123 -7.88 6.42 18.27
N HIS A 124 -8.46 5.24 18.06
CA HIS A 124 -7.85 3.97 18.46
C HIS A 124 -6.60 3.63 17.63
N THR A 125 -6.57 4.03 16.35
CA THR A 125 -5.46 3.74 15.43
C THR A 125 -4.30 4.72 15.60
N HIS A 126 -4.61 6.00 15.82
CA HIS A 126 -3.63 7.10 15.95
C HIS A 126 -3.46 7.55 17.40
N ARG A 127 -3.19 6.61 18.31
CA ARG A 127 -2.99 6.92 19.75
C ARG A 127 -1.70 7.69 20.04
N ASP A 128 -0.79 7.68 19.08
CA ASP A 128 0.50 8.37 19.07
C ASP A 128 0.37 9.88 18.80
N LYS A 129 -0.78 10.32 18.26
CA LYS A 129 -1.06 11.74 18.07
C LYS A 129 -1.58 12.32 19.36
N ASP A 130 -0.86 13.31 19.89
CA ASP A 130 -1.33 14.06 21.05
C ASP A 130 -2.49 14.97 20.65
N VAL A 131 -3.58 14.93 21.41
CA VAL A 131 -4.76 15.75 21.16
C VAL A 131 -4.98 16.62 22.39
N SER A 132 -4.66 17.90 22.24
CA SER A 132 -4.84 18.92 23.28
C SER A 132 -6.30 19.01 23.70
N ARG A 133 -6.55 18.78 24.99
CA ARG A 133 -7.89 18.87 25.59
C ARG A 133 -8.40 20.31 25.56
N GLU A 134 -7.52 21.28 25.71
CA GLU A 134 -7.83 22.70 25.66
C GLU A 134 -8.37 23.08 24.27
N ASP A 135 -7.76 22.58 23.20
CA ASP A 135 -8.21 22.83 21.83
C ASP A 135 -9.57 22.19 21.53
N ILE A 136 -9.83 21.00 22.09
CA ILE A 136 -11.15 20.34 21.98
C ILE A 136 -12.22 21.18 22.67
N LEU A 137 -11.95 21.63 23.90
CA LEU A 137 -12.90 22.44 24.67
C LEU A 137 -13.19 23.76 23.99
N LEU A 138 -12.16 24.43 23.49
CA LEU A 138 -12.30 25.70 22.79
C LEU A 138 -13.04 25.53 21.46
N ARG A 139 -12.80 24.43 20.73
CA ARG A 139 -13.57 24.08 19.53
C ARG A 139 -15.03 23.75 19.86
N PHE A 140 -15.30 23.05 20.96
CA PHE A 140 -16.65 22.76 21.42
C PHE A 140 -17.40 24.04 21.78
N ASP A 141 -16.78 24.91 22.58
CA ASP A 141 -17.36 26.19 23.01
C ASP A 141 -17.70 27.08 21.81
N ARG A 142 -16.77 27.18 20.83
CA ARG A 142 -17.00 27.91 19.57
C ARG A 142 -18.17 27.39 18.74
N THR A 143 -18.56 26.13 18.87
CA THR A 143 -19.73 25.61 18.12
C THR A 143 -21.05 26.16 18.65
N GLY A 144 -21.08 26.73 19.87
CA GLY A 144 -22.29 27.33 20.45
C GLY A 144 -23.47 26.36 20.63
N HIS A 145 -23.22 25.06 20.44
CA HIS A 145 -24.22 24.02 20.42
C HIS A 145 -23.95 23.03 21.54
N ARG A 146 -25.02 22.46 22.12
CA ARG A 146 -24.90 21.34 23.08
C ARG A 146 -24.27 20.08 22.48
N ARG A 147 -24.09 20.03 21.15
CA ARG A 147 -23.47 18.94 20.39
C ARG A 147 -22.61 19.55 19.29
N ILE A 148 -21.39 19.04 19.10
CA ILE A 148 -20.57 19.39 17.92
C ILE A 148 -21.33 18.89 16.68
N GLY A 149 -21.75 19.82 15.82
CA GLY A 149 -22.42 19.50 14.55
C GLY A 149 -21.48 18.77 13.60
N LYS A 150 -22.06 17.97 12.68
CA LYS A 150 -21.34 17.15 11.71
C LYS A 150 -20.28 17.96 10.98
N LEU A 151 -19.04 17.46 10.98
CA LEU A 151 -17.99 17.97 10.10
C LEU A 151 -18.30 17.43 8.70
N THR A 152 -19.00 18.21 7.89
CA THR A 152 -18.98 18.03 6.43
C THR A 152 -17.60 18.44 5.96
N PHE A 153 -16.81 17.46 5.54
CA PHE A 153 -15.59 17.70 4.79
C PHE A 153 -16.01 17.82 3.32
N ASP A 154 -16.30 19.04 2.89
CA ASP A 154 -16.44 19.39 1.47
C ASP A 154 -15.05 19.58 0.84
#